data_AF-A0A1L9QWC9-F1
#
_entry.id   AF-A0A1L9QWC9-F1
#
_cell.length_a   1.000
_cell.length_b   1.000
_cell.length_c   1.000
_cell.angle_alpha   90.00
_cell.angle_beta   90.00
_cell.angle_gamma   90.00
#
_symmetry.space_group_name_H-M   'P 1'
#
loop_
_entity.id
_entity.type
_entity.pdbx_description
1 polymer ?
#
loop_
_entity_poly.entity_id
_entity_poly.type
_entity_poly.pdbx_seq_one_letter_code
_entity_poly.pdbx_strand_id
1 'polypeptide(L)'
;MTHLNLTLPESINNFVCQQSTKEGYSNANDYILSLITQAQKQAEQRYLEQLLLEGLNSGTPIEVTDEWWEEKRSQLVDKINNLS
;
A
#
# COMPACT_ATOMS: atom_id res chain seq x y z
N MET A 1 17.22 -12.01 10.41
CA MET A 1 15.78 -12.36 10.40
C MET A 1 15.20 -11.91 11.73
N THR A 2 14.00 -11.36 11.74
CA THR A 2 13.27 -10.99 12.96
C THR A 2 12.22 -12.07 13.25
N HIS A 3 12.00 -12.37 14.53
CA HIS A 3 11.03 -13.38 14.94
C HIS A 3 9.79 -12.72 15.52
N LEU A 4 8.61 -13.17 15.09
CA LEU A 4 7.32 -12.78 15.65
C LEU A 4 6.76 -13.98 16.42
N ASN A 5 6.52 -13.80 17.71
CA ASN A 5 5.87 -14.81 18.54
C ASN A 5 4.38 -14.45 18.68
N LEU A 6 3.50 -15.36 18.25
CA LEU A 6 2.06 -15.19 18.34
C LEU A 6 1.47 -16.29 19.21
N THR A 7 0.71 -15.91 20.23
CA THR A 7 -0.09 -16.85 21.01
C THR A 7 -1.49 -16.86 20.42
N LEU A 8 -1.92 -18.04 19.96
CA LEU A 8 -3.23 -18.23 19.33
C LEU A 8 -4.10 -19.16 20.20
N PRO A 9 -5.42 -18.94 20.28
CA PRO A 9 -6.34 -19.93 20.82
C PRO A 9 -6.23 -21.25 20.04
N GLU A 10 -6.44 -22.37 20.72
CA GLU A 10 -6.32 -23.71 20.12
C GLU A 10 -7.21 -23.88 18.88
N SER A 11 -8.42 -23.33 18.91
CA SER A 11 -9.35 -23.34 17.77
C SER A 11 -8.78 -22.67 16.52
N ILE A 12 -8.10 -21.53 16.69
CA ILE A 12 -7.47 -20.79 15.60
C ILE A 12 -6.23 -21.52 15.11
N ASN A 13 -5.42 -22.06 16.01
CA ASN A 13 -4.24 -22.84 15.62
C ASN A 13 -4.64 -24.06 14.77
N ASN A 14 -5.66 -24.81 15.20
CA ASN A 14 -6.18 -25.96 14.45
C ASN A 14 -6.69 -25.55 13.07
N PHE A 15 -7.42 -24.43 12.99
CA PHE A 15 -7.89 -23.88 11.71
C PHE A 15 -6.72 -23.56 10.76
N VAL A 16 -5.72 -22.82 11.24
CA VAL A 16 -4.55 -22.41 10.44
C VAL A 16 -3.76 -23.63 9.96
N CYS A 17 -3.53 -24.63 10.83
CA CYS A 17 -2.88 -25.88 10.44
C CYS A 17 -3.67 -26.62 9.33
N GLN A 18 -4.99 -26.72 9.46
CA GLN A 18 -5.84 -27.34 8.43
C GLN A 18 -5.79 -26.58 7.11
N GLN A 19 -5.89 -25.24 7.12
CA GLN A 19 -5.80 -24.44 5.90
C GLN A 19 -4.41 -24.55 5.26
N SER A 20 -3.34 -24.54 6.05
CA SER A 20 -1.98 -24.68 5.53
C SER A 20 -1.81 -25.97 4.74
N THR A 21 -2.34 -27.09 5.25
CA THR A 21 -2.31 -28.39 4.55
C THR A 21 -3.16 -28.37 3.28
N LYS A 22 -4.36 -27.78 3.36
CA LYS A 22 -5.30 -27.71 2.24
C LYS A 22 -4.78 -26.87 1.07
N GLU A 23 -4.11 -25.76 1.37
CA GLU A 23 -3.53 -24.85 0.37
C GLU A 23 -2.09 -25.26 -0.05
N GLY A 24 -1.54 -26.34 0.52
CA GLY A 24 -0.25 -26.90 0.13
C GLY A 24 0.97 -26.23 0.75
N TYR A 25 0.79 -25.47 1.84
CA TYR A 25 1.90 -24.91 2.62
C TYR A 25 2.57 -25.97 3.49
N SER A 26 3.87 -25.80 3.74
CA SER A 26 4.67 -26.75 4.52
C SER A 26 4.40 -26.66 6.02
N ASN A 27 3.98 -25.48 6.51
CA ASN A 27 3.62 -25.28 7.91
C ASN A 27 2.68 -24.06 8.09
N ALA A 28 2.13 -23.92 9.30
CA ALA A 28 1.23 -22.83 9.67
C ALA A 28 1.87 -21.44 9.57
N ASN A 29 3.16 -21.29 9.85
CA ASN A 29 3.86 -20.00 9.77
C ASN A 29 3.98 -19.53 8.32
N ASP A 30 4.26 -20.43 7.38
CA ASP A 30 4.32 -20.11 5.95
C ASP A 30 2.96 -19.62 5.43
N TYR A 31 1.88 -20.26 5.90
CA TYR A 31 0.52 -19.82 5.59
C TYR A 31 0.21 -18.44 6.20
N ILE A 32 0.55 -18.21 7.46
CA ILE A 32 0.35 -16.89 8.09
C ILE A 32 1.18 -15.82 7.35
N LEU A 33 2.40 -16.13 6.95
CA LEU A 33 3.25 -15.20 6.21
C LEU A 33 2.67 -14.86 4.84
N SER A 34 2.07 -15.84 4.15
CA SER A 34 1.42 -15.60 2.87
C SER A 34 0.18 -14.70 3.03
N LEU A 35 -0.61 -14.88 4.09
CA LEU A 35 -1.73 -14.01 4.43
C LEU A 35 -1.27 -12.58 4.71
N ILE A 36 -0.20 -12.39 5.49
CA ILE A 36 0.36 -11.06 5.77
C ILE A 36 0.85 -10.39 4.48
N THR A 37 1.53 -11.14 3.61
CA THR A 37 2.01 -10.63 2.32
C THR A 37 0.85 -10.22 1.41
N GLN A 38 -0.23 -11.00 1.40
CA GLN A 38 -1.43 -10.66 0.66
C GLN A 38 -2.11 -9.41 1.23
N ALA A 39 -2.22 -9.31 2.55
CA ALA A 39 -2.79 -8.14 3.21
C ALA A 39 -1.99 -6.87 2.92
N GLN A 40 -0.65 -6.95 2.90
CA GLN A 40 0.22 -5.84 2.53
C GLN A 40 -0.06 -5.38 1.09
N LYS A 41 -0.09 -6.31 0.13
CA LYS A 41 -0.39 -5.98 -1.28
C LYS A 41 -1.76 -5.34 -1.45
N GLN A 42 -2.77 -5.86 -0.74
CA GLN A 42 -4.11 -5.28 -0.76
C GLN A 42 -4.14 -3.86 -0.17
N ALA A 43 -3.39 -3.60 0.91
CA ALA A 43 -3.30 -2.27 1.48
C ALA A 43 -2.65 -1.27 0.52
N GLU A 44 -1.55 -1.67 -0.14
CA GLU A 44 -0.87 -0.86 -1.17
C GLU A 44 -1.80 -0.58 -2.36
N GLN A 45 -2.54 -1.59 -2.82
CA GLN A 45 -3.51 -1.42 -3.90
C GLN A 45 -4.63 -0.45 -3.52
N ARG A 46 -5.23 -0.60 -2.32
CA ARG A 46 -6.28 0.31 -1.84
C ARG A 46 -5.79 1.74 -1.74
N TYR A 47 -4.55 1.94 -1.31
CA TYR A 47 -3.95 3.26 -1.26
C TYR A 47 -3.81 3.88 -2.66
N LEU A 48 -3.35 3.09 -3.65
CA LEU A 48 -3.28 3.54 -5.04
C LEU A 48 -4.68 3.88 -5.59
N GLU A 49 -5.67 3.03 -5.35
CA GLU A 49 -7.06 3.26 -5.76
C GLU A 49 -7.62 4.54 -5.15
N GLN A 50 -7.32 4.81 -3.87
CA GLN A 50 -7.71 6.06 -3.22
C GLN A 50 -7.08 7.27 -3.91
N LEU A 51 -5.78 7.25 -4.20
CA LEU A 51 -5.09 8.35 -4.90
C LEU A 51 -5.66 8.58 -6.31
N LEU A 52 -6.01 7.51 -7.03
CA LEU A 52 -6.65 7.62 -8.33
C LEU A 52 -8.04 8.28 -8.22
N LEU A 53 -8.83 7.88 -7.22
CA LEU A 53 -10.13 8.52 -6.96
C LEU A 53 -9.96 9.99 -6.57
N GLU A 54 -8.97 10.34 -5.76
CA GLU A 54 -8.65 11.73 -5.44
C GLU A 54 -8.29 12.53 -6.69
N GLY A 55 -7.47 11.95 -7.59
CA GLY A 55 -7.13 12.56 -8.88
C GLY A 55 -8.32 12.72 -9.83
N LEU A 56 -9.22 11.73 -9.89
CA LEU A 56 -10.45 11.85 -10.70
C LEU A 56 -11.39 12.93 -10.14
N ASN A 57 -11.40 13.11 -8.82
CA ASN A 57 -12.21 14.12 -8.16
C ASN A 57 -11.48 15.47 -7.99
N SER A 58 -10.26 15.64 -8.53
CA SER A 58 -9.46 16.86 -8.34
C SER A 58 -9.91 18.05 -9.18
N GLY A 59 -11.01 17.90 -9.93
CA GLY A 59 -11.58 18.94 -10.78
C GLY A 59 -11.28 18.74 -12.26
N THR A 60 -11.45 19.81 -13.04
CA THR A 60 -11.28 19.75 -14.50
C THR A 60 -9.83 19.48 -14.87
N PRO A 61 -9.54 18.44 -15.70
CA PRO A 61 -8.22 18.22 -16.23
C PRO A 61 -7.73 19.43 -17.01
N ILE A 62 -6.47 19.77 -16.85
CA ILE A 62 -5.79 20.80 -17.64
C ILE A 62 -4.82 20.13 -18.62
N GLU A 63 -4.62 20.76 -19.78
CA GLU A 63 -3.55 20.37 -20.67
C GLU A 63 -2.20 20.77 -20.06
N VAL A 64 -1.26 19.83 -20.02
CA VAL A 64 0.07 20.04 -19.48
C VAL A 64 1.01 20.35 -20.65
N THR A 65 1.38 21.61 -20.82
CA THR A 65 2.32 22.08 -21.84
C THR A 65 3.70 22.41 -21.23
N ASP A 66 4.69 22.66 -22.08
CA ASP A 66 6.03 23.06 -21.65
C ASP A 66 6.02 24.42 -20.93
N GLU A 67 5.19 25.36 -21.40
CA GLU A 67 5.00 26.67 -20.78
C GLU A 67 4.39 26.54 -19.38
N TRP A 68 3.41 25.63 -19.23
CA TRP A 68 2.81 25.35 -17.92
C TRP A 68 3.84 24.80 -16.92
N TRP A 69 4.74 23.93 -17.37
CA TRP A 69 5.83 23.43 -16.52
C TRP A 69 6.79 24.52 -16.09
N GLU A 70 7.14 25.42 -17.00
CA GLU A 70 8.06 26.53 -16.70
C GLU A 70 7.46 27.53 -15.71
N GLU A 71 6.19 27.90 -15.91
CA GLU A 71 5.47 28.76 -14.98
C GLU A 71 5.36 28.12 -13.59
N LYS A 72 5.00 26.83 -13.53
CA LYS A 72 4.90 26.10 -12.27
C LYS A 72 6.24 26.03 -11.54
N ARG A 73 7.35 25.83 -12.24
CA ARG A 73 8.71 25.85 -11.65
C ARG A 73 9.05 27.22 -11.09
N SER A 74 8.79 28.30 -11.84
CA SER A 74 9.04 29.67 -11.37
C SER A 74 8.26 29.95 -10.08
N GLN A 75 6.96 29.63 -10.05
CA GLN A 75 6.12 29.82 -8.87
C GLN A 75 6.63 29.06 -7.64
N LEU A 76 7.14 27.84 -7.82
CA LEU A 76 7.72 27.05 -6.72
C LEU A 76 9.02 27.67 -6.18
N VAL A 77 9.91 28.14 -7.06
CA VAL A 77 11.17 28.80 -6.69
C VAL A 77 10.88 30.10 -5.95
N ASP A 78 9.95 30.92 -6.46
CA ASP A 78 9.54 32.17 -5.81
C ASP A 78 8.94 31.92 -4.42
N LYS A 79 8.14 30.86 -4.27
CA LYS A 79 7.56 30.49 -2.98
C LYS A 79 8.63 30.07 -1.96
N ILE A 80 9.67 29.34 -2.40
CA ILE A 80 10.79 28.93 -1.54
C ILE A 80 11.63 30.15 -1.13
N ASN A 81 11.91 31.07 -2.05
CA ASN A 81 12.69 32.28 -1.79
C ASN A 81 11.96 33.27 -0.87
N ASN A 82 10.62 33.35 -0.93
CA ASN A 82 9.80 34.18 -0.05
C ASN A 82 9.55 33.56 1.35
N LEU A 83 9.93 32.29 1.55
CA LEU A 83 9.85 31.57 2.83
C LEU A 83 11.19 31.54 3.59
N SER A 84 12.26 32.09 3.01
CA SER A 84 13.60 32.23 3.61
C SER A 84 13.88 33.67 4.01
#